data_AF-A0A2M7VKA4-F1
#
_entry.id   AF-A0A2M7VKA4-F1
#
_cell.length_a   1.000
_cell.length_b   1.000
_cell.length_c   1.000
_cell.angle_alpha   90.00
_cell.angle_beta   90.00
_cell.angle_gamma   90.00
#
_symmetry.space_group_name_H-M   'P 1'
#
loop_
_entity.id
_entity.type
_entity.pdbx_description
1 polymer ?
#
loop_
_entity_poly.entity_id
_entity_poly.type
_entity_poly.pdbx_seq_one_letter_code
_entity_poly.pdbx_strand_id
1 'polypeptide(L)'
;MSIFQKIIIGIFTIIGLVSIYSLITLVNIKEQELDLQKKQAAVTEEEHIDKLFSIYQNNIATCAAQAQKNKKDKDYIMENCIKPINDSIIAQWLVERGYGDLLESSE
;
A
#
# COMPACT_ATOMS: atom_id res chain seq x y z
N MET A 1 21.40 -7.53 -59.53
CA MET A 1 20.19 -7.28 -58.71
C MET A 1 19.38 -6.18 -59.37
N SER A 2 18.12 -6.45 -59.75
CA SER A 2 17.30 -5.48 -60.48
C SER A 2 16.84 -4.33 -59.57
N ILE A 3 16.49 -3.19 -60.16
CA ILE A 3 15.94 -2.03 -59.44
C ILE A 3 14.69 -2.44 -58.64
N PHE A 4 13.85 -3.31 -59.20
CA PHE A 4 12.68 -3.87 -58.52
C PHE A 4 13.04 -4.67 -57.26
N GLN A 5 14.09 -5.49 -57.29
CA GLN A 5 14.54 -6.24 -56.11
C GLN A 5 15.04 -5.30 -54.99
N LYS A 6 15.73 -4.21 -55.34
CA LYS A 6 16.19 -3.19 -54.36
C LYS A 6 15.02 -2.49 -53.68
N ILE A 7 13.97 -2.16 -54.44
CA ILE A 7 12.76 -1.50 -53.92
C ILE A 7 12.01 -2.42 -52.94
N ILE A 8 11.83 -3.70 -53.32
CA ILE A 8 11.14 -4.68 -52.48
C ILE A 8 11.87 -4.88 -51.15
N ILE A 9 13.20 -5.05 -51.18
CA ILE A 9 14.01 -5.17 -49.96
C ILE A 9 13.84 -3.93 -49.08
N GLY A 10 13.93 -2.72 -49.65
CA GLY A 10 13.76 -1.47 -48.90
C GLY A 10 12.40 -1.36 -48.20
N ILE A 11 11.32 -1.78 -48.87
CA ILE A 11 9.97 -1.81 -48.28
C ILE A 11 9.91 -2.78 -47.10
N PHE A 12 10.45 -3.99 -47.25
CA PHE A 12 10.49 -4.97 -46.15
C PHE A 12 11.32 -4.48 -44.96
N THR A 13 12.43 -3.78 -45.18
CA THR A 13 13.22 -3.20 -44.10
C THR A 13 12.44 -2.14 -43.33
N ILE A 14 11.69 -1.28 -44.02
CA ILE A 14 10.85 -0.25 -43.38
C ILE A 14 9.73 -0.89 -42.57
N ILE A 15 9.04 -1.90 -43.13
CA ILE A 15 7.99 -2.64 -42.40
C ILE A 15 8.56 -3.32 -41.15
N GLY A 16 9.76 -3.90 -41.26
CA GLY A 16 10.48 -4.47 -40.12
C GLY A 16 10.78 -3.45 -39.03
N LEU A 17 11.26 -2.25 -39.40
CA LEU A 17 11.53 -1.19 -38.43
C LEU A 17 10.27 -0.65 -37.76
N VAL A 18 9.17 -0.47 -38.51
CA VAL A 18 7.89 -0.01 -37.97
C VAL A 18 7.27 -1.02 -37.00
N SER A 19 7.38 -2.32 -37.31
CA SER A 19 6.88 -3.37 -36.42
C SER A 19 7.69 -3.44 -35.12
N ILE A 20 9.02 -3.34 -35.18
CA ILE A 20 9.88 -3.27 -33.99
C ILE A 20 9.56 -2.03 -33.14
N TYR A 21 9.43 -0.86 -33.77
CA TYR A 21 9.09 0.38 -33.05
C TYR A 21 7.72 0.31 -32.36
N SER A 22 6.72 -0.28 -33.04
CA SER A 22 5.40 -0.51 -32.46
C SER A 22 5.46 -1.45 -31.25
N LEU A 23 6.28 -2.50 -31.32
CA LEU A 23 6.51 -3.43 -30.21
C LEU A 23 7.16 -2.75 -29.00
N ILE A 24 8.20 -1.94 -29.21
CA ILE A 24 8.86 -1.18 -28.14
C ILE A 24 7.86 -0.23 -27.47
N THR A 25 7.04 0.46 -28.26
CA THR A 25 6.03 1.39 -27.75
C THR A 25 4.98 0.66 -26.91
N LEU A 26 4.50 -0.50 -27.36
CA LEU A 26 3.57 -1.36 -26.62
C LEU A 26 4.14 -1.84 -25.28
N VAL A 27 5.42 -2.23 -25.26
CA VAL A 27 6.11 -2.65 -24.02
C VAL A 27 6.19 -1.49 -23.04
N ASN A 28 6.62 -0.31 -23.49
CA ASN A 28 6.74 0.88 -22.63
C ASN A 28 5.38 1.30 -22.02
N ILE A 29 4.29 1.21 -22.78
CA ILE A 29 2.94 1.52 -22.27
C ILE A 29 2.56 0.53 -21.16
N LYS A 30 2.81 -0.77 -21.34
CA LYS A 30 2.51 -1.79 -20.33
C LYS A 30 3.35 -1.64 -19.07
N GLU A 31 4.62 -1.26 -19.21
CA GLU A 31 5.47 -0.97 -18.04
C GLU A 31 4.94 0.21 -17.23
N GLN A 32 4.54 1.31 -17.90
CA GLN A 32 3.92 2.45 -17.23
C GLN A 32 2.61 2.08 -16.53
N GLU A 33 1.77 1.26 -17.17
CA GLU A 33 0.53 0.78 -16.56
C GLU A 33 0.81 -0.07 -15.31
N LEU A 34 1.79 -0.98 -15.36
CA LEU A 34 2.18 -1.80 -14.22
C LEU A 34 2.72 -0.95 -13.06
N ASP A 35 3.52 0.07 -13.35
CA ASP A 35 4.04 0.97 -12.34
C ASP A 35 2.96 1.83 -11.69
N LEU A 36 1.96 2.26 -12.47
CA LEU A 36 0.76 2.93 -11.92
C LEU A 36 -0.02 1.99 -11.01
N GLN A 37 -0.24 0.74 -11.42
CA GLN A 37 -0.94 -0.25 -10.59
C GLN A 37 -0.19 -0.52 -9.28
N LYS A 38 1.14 -0.65 -9.32
CA LYS A 38 1.96 -0.80 -8.11
C LYS A 38 1.84 0.40 -7.17
N LYS A 39 1.92 1.61 -7.72
CA LYS A 39 1.75 2.85 -6.93
C LYS A 39 0.37 2.91 -6.30
N GLN A 40 -0.67 2.59 -7.05
CA GLN A 40 -2.04 2.59 -6.54
C GLN A 40 -2.23 1.54 -5.44
N ALA A 41 -1.68 0.34 -5.62
CA ALA A 41 -1.70 -0.70 -4.58
C ALA A 41 -0.99 -0.24 -3.29
N ALA A 42 0.17 0.42 -3.41
CA ALA A 42 0.89 0.98 -2.27
C ALA A 42 0.07 2.04 -1.52
N VAL A 43 -0.58 2.97 -2.26
CA VAL A 43 -1.48 3.97 -1.65
C VAL A 43 -2.65 3.31 -0.94
N THR A 44 -3.28 2.30 -1.56
CA THR A 44 -4.39 1.57 -0.92
C THR A 44 -3.94 0.82 0.33
N GLU A 45 -2.71 0.29 0.35
CA GLU A 45 -2.13 -0.32 1.53
C GLU A 45 -1.90 0.71 2.65
N GLU A 46 -1.34 1.88 2.33
CA GLU A 46 -1.15 2.98 3.29
C GLU A 46 -2.48 3.45 3.87
N GLU A 47 -3.49 3.70 3.04
CA GLU A 47 -4.85 4.05 3.48
C GLU A 47 -5.48 2.98 4.40
N HIS A 48 -5.21 1.71 4.11
CA HIS A 48 -5.69 0.61 4.94
C HIS A 48 -5.01 0.64 6.32
N ILE A 49 -3.71 0.90 6.37
CA ILE A 49 -2.94 0.99 7.62
C ILE A 49 -3.41 2.19 8.46
N ASP A 50 -3.60 3.35 7.84
CA ASP A 50 -4.11 4.54 8.52
C ASP A 50 -5.50 4.29 9.13
N LYS A 51 -6.34 3.54 8.43
CA LYS A 51 -7.65 3.13 8.95
C LYS A 51 -7.51 2.19 10.15
N LEU A 52 -6.61 1.22 10.10
CA LEU A 52 -6.32 0.33 11.23
C LEU A 52 -5.82 1.12 12.44
N PHE A 53 -4.91 2.07 12.23
CA PHE A 53 -4.39 2.93 13.28
C PHE A 53 -5.48 3.84 13.88
N SER A 54 -6.36 4.39 13.05
CA SER A 54 -7.53 5.16 13.50
C SER A 54 -8.48 4.33 14.36
N ILE A 55 -8.74 3.07 13.98
CA ILE A 55 -9.57 2.15 14.77
C ILE A 55 -8.90 1.85 16.12
N TYR A 56 -7.58 1.59 16.10
CA TYR A 56 -6.79 1.36 17.31
C TYR A 56 -6.93 2.53 18.29
N GLN A 57 -6.66 3.76 17.85
CA GLN A 57 -6.76 4.95 18.71
C GLN A 57 -8.18 5.17 19.23
N ASN A 58 -9.19 5.00 18.36
CA ASN A 58 -10.58 5.21 18.76
C ASN A 58 -11.03 4.20 19.83
N ASN A 59 -10.57 2.95 19.74
CA ASN A 59 -10.87 1.93 20.73
C ASN A 59 -10.26 2.29 22.10
N ILE A 60 -9.00 2.75 22.13
CA ILE A 60 -8.37 3.18 23.38
C ILE A 60 -9.09 4.38 23.97
N ALA A 61 -9.30 5.43 23.17
CA ALA A 61 -9.96 6.65 23.61
C ALA A 61 -11.37 6.37 24.14
N THR A 62 -12.14 5.53 23.46
CA THR A 62 -13.50 5.16 23.88
C THR A 62 -13.49 4.38 25.20
N CYS A 63 -12.60 3.39 25.34
CA CYS A 63 -12.50 2.62 26.57
C CYS A 63 -12.05 3.48 27.75
N ALA A 64 -11.00 4.28 27.56
CA ALA A 64 -10.48 5.18 28.57
C ALA A 64 -11.52 6.22 29.01
N ALA A 65 -12.24 6.84 28.07
CA ALA A 65 -13.30 7.80 28.37
C ALA A 65 -14.44 7.16 29.18
N GLN A 66 -14.83 5.93 28.83
CA GLN A 66 -15.87 5.21 29.56
C GLN A 66 -15.40 4.80 30.97
N ALA A 67 -14.15 4.37 31.12
CA ALA A 67 -13.55 4.06 32.41
C ALA A 67 -13.47 5.31 33.32
N GLN A 68 -13.04 6.44 32.77
CA GLN A 68 -13.02 7.74 33.48
C GLN A 68 -14.42 8.19 33.90
N LYS A 69 -15.42 8.05 33.02
CA LYS A 69 -16.82 8.34 33.35
C LYS A 69 -17.32 7.50 34.53
N ASN A 70 -16.81 6.27 34.66
CA ASN A 70 -17.09 5.35 35.75
C ASN A 70 -16.15 5.51 36.96
N LYS A 71 -15.39 6.63 37.03
CA LYS A 71 -14.43 6.95 38.10
C LYS A 71 -13.38 5.86 38.34
N LYS A 72 -12.99 5.15 37.28
CA LYS A 72 -11.87 4.20 37.32
C LYS A 72 -10.56 4.96 37.33
N ASP A 73 -9.56 4.40 38.00
CA ASP A 73 -8.21 4.94 38.08
C ASP A 73 -7.40 4.60 36.82
N LYS A 74 -6.16 5.12 36.78
CA LYS A 74 -5.24 4.90 35.67
C LYS A 74 -4.83 3.43 35.53
N ASP A 75 -4.63 2.74 36.65
CA ASP A 75 -4.22 1.33 36.66
C ASP A 75 -5.30 0.45 36.02
N TYR A 76 -6.58 0.74 36.30
CA TYR A 76 -7.69 0.08 35.64
C TYR A 76 -7.67 0.34 34.12
N ILE A 77 -7.46 1.59 33.68
CA ILE A 77 -7.41 1.94 32.25
C ILE A 77 -6.25 1.20 31.58
N MET A 78 -5.10 1.11 32.24
CA MET A 78 -3.94 0.42 31.69
C MET A 78 -4.23 -1.07 31.47
N GLU A 79 -4.71 -1.76 32.50
CA GLU A 79 -4.90 -3.21 32.46
C GLU A 79 -6.14 -3.63 31.66
N ASN A 80 -7.18 -2.79 31.60
CA ASN A 80 -8.48 -3.17 31.02
C ASN A 80 -8.81 -2.45 29.69
N CYS A 81 -8.06 -1.40 29.32
CA CYS A 81 -8.22 -0.72 28.04
C CYS A 81 -6.97 -0.85 27.18
N ILE A 82 -5.81 -0.37 27.65
CA ILE A 82 -4.60 -0.26 26.83
C ILE A 82 -4.05 -1.65 26.51
N LYS A 83 -3.79 -2.47 27.53
CA LYS A 83 -3.21 -3.81 27.36
C LYS A 83 -4.05 -4.74 26.45
N PRO A 84 -5.38 -4.90 26.65
CA PRO A 84 -6.19 -5.75 25.77
C PRO A 84 -6.23 -5.27 24.32
N ILE A 85 -6.15 -3.95 24.09
CA ILE A 85 -6.14 -3.39 22.74
C ILE A 85 -4.76 -3.57 22.09
N ASN A 86 -3.68 -3.43 22.86
CA ASN A 86 -2.32 -3.75 22.41
C ASN A 86 -2.12 -5.24 22.11
N ASP A 87 -2.86 -6.12 22.78
CA ASP A 87 -2.86 -7.57 22.51
C ASP A 87 -3.76 -7.96 21.33
N SER A 88 -4.48 -7.01 20.73
CA SER A 88 -5.40 -7.28 19.61
C SER A 88 -4.68 -7.56 18.30
N ILE A 89 -5.38 -8.24 17.37
CA ILE A 89 -4.90 -8.50 16.01
C ILE A 89 -4.55 -7.20 15.27
N ILE A 90 -5.30 -6.11 15.53
CA ILE A 90 -5.05 -4.80 14.90
C ILE A 90 -3.69 -4.26 15.34
N ALA A 91 -3.37 -4.33 16.64
CA ALA A 91 -2.08 -3.89 17.16
C ALA A 91 -0.92 -4.74 16.63
N GLN A 92 -1.10 -6.07 16.53
CA GLN A 92 -0.11 -6.96 15.92
C GLN A 92 0.18 -6.58 14.46
N TRP A 93 -0.86 -6.35 13.66
CA TRP A 93 -0.72 -5.92 12.26
C TRP A 93 -0.06 -4.56 12.09
N LEU A 94 -0.25 -3.65 13.04
CA LEU A 94 0.41 -2.34 13.09
C LEU A 94 1.90 -2.50 13.41
N VAL A 95 2.26 -3.35 14.37
CA VAL A 95 3.67 -3.67 14.70
C VAL A 95 4.39 -4.27 13.51
N GLU A 96 3.80 -5.26 12.84
CA GLU A 96 4.37 -5.91 11.65
C GLU A 96 4.69 -4.93 10.51
N ARG A 97 4.02 -3.78 10.51
CA ARG A 97 4.17 -2.71 9.50
C ARG A 97 4.99 -1.52 9.99
N GLY A 98 5.60 -1.61 11.18
CA GLY A 98 6.51 -0.60 11.71
C GLY A 98 5.86 0.50 12.56
N TYR A 99 4.60 0.35 12.95
CA TYR A 99 3.87 1.33 13.79
C TYR A 99 3.95 1.02 15.29
N GLY A 100 4.81 0.07 15.70
CA GLY A 100 4.91 -0.37 17.09
C GLY A 100 5.22 0.76 18.08
N ASP A 101 6.10 1.69 17.70
CA ASP A 101 6.49 2.84 18.53
C ASP A 101 5.37 3.88 18.71
N LEU A 102 4.31 3.79 17.90
CA LEU A 102 3.15 4.68 17.96
C LEU A 102 1.99 4.09 18.79
N LEU A 103 2.13 2.84 19.23
CA LEU A 103 1.18 2.20 20.13
C LEU A 103 1.37 2.74 21.55
N GLU A 104 0.28 2.95 22.26
CA GLU A 104 0.31 3.49 23.62
C GLU A 104 0.98 2.49 24.56
N SER A 105 2.04 2.91 25.24
CA SER A 105 2.83 2.02 26.08
C SER A 105 2.00 1.48 27.24
N SER A 106 2.07 0.17 27.47
CA SER A 106 1.43 -0.47 28.62
C SER A 106 2.19 -0.29 29.95
N GLU A 107 3.27 0.49 29.94
CA GLU A 107 4.21 0.72 31.05
C GLU A 107 3.98 2.06 31.76
#